data_AF-A0A7W7W347-F1
#
_entry.id   AF-A0A7W7W347-F1
#
_cell.length_a   1.000
_cell.length_b   1.000
_cell.length_c   1.000
_cell.angle_alpha   90.00
_cell.angle_beta   90.00
_cell.angle_gamma   90.00
#
_symmetry.space_group_name_H-M   'P 1'
#
loop_
_entity.id
_entity.type
_entity.pdbx_description
1 polymer ?
#
loop_
_entity_poly.entity_id
_entity_poly.type
_entity_poly.pdbx_seq_one_letter_code
_entity_poly.pdbx_strand_id
1 'polypeptide(L)' 'MPAAAYIALVERLVAVKRDPYADTFADTLDDPALRSADFGEYGLVAFYVDNGERRVTVYNVTWTG' A
#
# COMPACT_ATOMS: atom_id res chain seq x y z
N MET A 1 11.46 -5.52 -11.10
CA MET A 1 11.79 -4.62 -9.98
C MET A 1 13.21 -4.91 -9.45
N PRO A 2 14.08 -3.88 -9.35
CA PRO A 2 15.39 -3.95 -8.70
C PRO A 2 15.30 -4.22 -7.18
N ALA A 3 16.41 -4.64 -6.57
CA ALA A 3 16.47 -4.97 -5.14
C ALA A 3 16.09 -3.80 -4.22
N ALA A 4 16.54 -2.57 -4.53
CA ALA A 4 16.23 -1.39 -3.73
C ALA A 4 14.71 -1.10 -3.68
N ALA A 5 14.04 -1.18 -4.83
CA ALA A 5 12.60 -1.00 -4.92
C ALA A 5 11.82 -2.11 -4.18
N TYR A 6 12.32 -3.36 -4.20
CA TYR A 6 11.71 -4.45 -3.43
C TYR A 6 11.83 -4.22 -1.91
N ILE A 7 12.99 -3.78 -1.44
CA ILE A 7 13.20 -3.43 -0.03
C ILE A 7 12.23 -2.31 0.38
N ALA A 8 12.14 -1.23 -0.41
CA ALA A 8 11.22 -0.12 -0.16
C ALA A 8 9.76 -0.58 -0.11
N LEU A 9 9.35 -1.48 -1.02
CA LEU A 9 8.01 -2.07 -0.99
C LEU A 9 7.76 -2.84 0.31
N VAL A 10 8.70 -3.70 0.73
CA VAL A 10 8.55 -4.49 1.97
C VAL A 10 8.46 -3.58 3.20
N GLU A 11 9.30 -2.55 3.29
CA GLU A 11 9.26 -1.56 4.36
C GLU A 11 7.91 -0.86 4.41
N ARG A 12 7.36 -0.47 3.26
CA ARG A 12 6.04 0.14 3.18
C ARG A 12 4.93 -0.82 3.61
N LEU A 13 4.99 -2.09 3.22
CA LEU A 13 4.02 -3.10 3.66
C LEU A 13 4.08 -3.35 5.17
N VAL A 14 5.26 -3.27 5.79
CA VAL A 14 5.40 -3.32 7.25
C VAL A 14 4.75 -2.12 7.92
N ALA A 15 4.88 -0.92 7.35
CA ALA A 15 4.21 0.28 7.84
C ALA A 15 2.67 0.15 7.72
N VAL A 16 2.16 -0.26 6.56
CA VAL A 16 0.72 -0.49 6.31
C VAL A 16 0.15 -1.55 7.27
N LYS A 17 0.92 -2.60 7.59
CA LYS A 17 0.50 -3.61 8.57
C LYS A 17 0.30 -3.00 9.98
N ARG A 18 1.07 -1.97 10.35
CA ARG A 18 0.96 -1.32 11.66
C ARG A 18 -0.24 -0.38 11.69
N ASP A 19 -0.39 0.44 10.67
CA ASP A 19 -1.53 1.33 10.47
C ASP A 19 -1.78 1.52 8.96
N PRO A 20 -2.85 0.95 8.40
CA PRO A 20 -3.13 1.05 6.98
C PRO A 20 -3.70 2.42 6.56
N TYR A 21 -4.06 3.27 7.51
CA TYR A 21 -4.60 4.61 7.25
C TYR A 21 -3.54 5.72 7.36
N ALA A 22 -2.43 5.45 8.05
CA ALA A 22 -1.32 6.38 8.17
C ALA A 22 -0.53 6.50 6.86
N ASP A 23 -0.30 7.73 6.42
CA ASP A 23 0.47 8.07 5.22
C ASP A 23 -0.04 7.37 3.95
N THR A 24 -1.33 7.07 3.85
CA THR A 24 -1.95 6.45 2.68
C THR A 24 -3.09 7.34 2.18
N PHE A 25 -3.47 7.17 0.91
CA PHE A 25 -4.58 7.92 0.30
C PHE A 25 -5.68 6.95 -0.13
N ALA A 26 -6.93 7.39 -0.02
CA ALA A 26 -8.05 6.64 -0.55
C ALA A 26 -8.06 6.78 -2.08
N ASP A 27 -8.23 5.67 -2.79
CA ASP A 27 -8.28 5.67 -4.26
C ASP A 27 -9.57 6.32 -4.78
N THR A 28 -10.63 6.27 -3.98
CA THR A 28 -11.93 6.90 -4.25
C THR A 28 -12.56 7.43 -2.96
N LEU A 29 -13.41 8.45 -3.09
CA LEU A 29 -14.19 8.98 -1.96
C LEU A 29 -15.32 8.03 -1.52
N ASP A 30 -15.77 7.16 -2.42
CA ASP A 30 -16.91 6.27 -2.19
C ASP A 30 -16.55 5.04 -1.33
N ASP A 31 -15.28 4.63 -1.38
CA ASP A 31 -14.77 3.50 -0.61
C ASP A 31 -13.41 3.84 0.04
N PRO A 32 -13.41 4.31 1.30
CA PRO A 32 -12.18 4.68 2.01
C PRO A 32 -11.30 3.47 2.38
N ALA A 33 -11.79 2.24 2.17
CA ALA A 33 -11.04 1.01 2.41
C ALA A 33 -10.15 0.63 1.21
N LEU A 34 -10.44 1.15 0.00
CA LEU A 34 -9.52 1.07 -1.15
C LEU A 34 -8.47 2.17 -1.02
N ARG A 35 -7.23 1.77 -0.79
CA ARG A 35 -6.15 2.70 -0.44
C ARG A 35 -4.89 2.39 -1.20
N SER A 36 -4.10 3.43 -1.35
CA SER A 36 -2.79 3.35 -1.98
C SER A 36 -1.73 4.07 -1.15
N ALA A 37 -0.49 3.64 -1.36
CA ALA A 37 0.70 4.19 -0.74
C ALA A 37 1.85 4.18 -1.74
N ASP A 38 2.63 5.26 -1.78
CA ASP A 38 3.94 5.24 -2.41
C ASP A 38 4.92 4.36 -1.61
N PHE A 39 5.88 3.72 -2.28
CA PHE A 39 7.06 3.13 -1.63
C PHE A 39 8.32 3.87 -2.09
N GLY A 40 8.37 5.17 -1.75
CA GLY A 40 9.41 6.09 -2.20
C GLY A 40 9.27 6.44 -3.68
N GLU A 41 10.39 6.77 -4.34
CA GLU A 41 10.42 7.10 -5.78
C GLU A 41 10.18 5.89 -6.70
N TYR A 42 10.08 4.69 -6.12
CA TYR A 42 10.04 3.45 -6.89
C TYR A 42 8.65 3.07 -7.37
N GLY A 43 7.57 3.54 -6.73
CA GLY A 43 6.23 3.17 -7.18
C GLY A 43 5.16 3.27 -6.11
N LEU A 44 4.06 2.56 -6.36
CA LEU A 44 2.81 2.64 -5.60
C LEU A 44 2.24 1.25 -5.37
N VAL A 45 1.76 0.99 -4.16
CA VAL A 45 1.05 -0.23 -3.78
C VAL A 45 -0.40 0.12 -3.45
N ALA A 46 -1.33 -0.62 -4.03
CA ALA A 46 -2.76 -0.48 -3.81
C ALA A 46 -3.31 -1.71 -3.07
N PHE A 47 -4.13 -1.46 -2.06
CA PHE A 47 -4.60 -2.46 -1.12
C PHE A 47 -5.98 -2.14 -0.58
N TYR A 48 -6.67 -3.19 -0.12
CA TYR A 48 -7.95 -3.11 0.54
C TYR A 48 -7.80 -3.35 2.04
N VAL A 49 -8.47 -2.54 2.86
CA VAL A 49 -8.49 -2.67 4.32
C VAL A 49 -9.80 -3.27 4.78
N ASP A 50 -9.75 -4.51 5.27
CA ASP A 50 -10.88 -5.15 5.95
C ASP A 50 -10.73 -4.97 7.46
N ASN A 51 -11.53 -4.06 8.04
CA ASN A 51 -11.55 -3.82 9.48
C ASN A 51 -12.24 -4.95 10.26
N GLY A 52 -13.15 -5.72 9.63
CA GLY A 52 -13.85 -6.82 10.27
C GLY A 52 -12.91 -8.00 10.50
N GLU A 53 -12.14 -8.37 9.47
CA GLU A 53 -11.14 -9.44 9.55
C GLU A 53 -9.75 -8.97 10.04
N ARG A 54 -9.59 -7.65 10.27
CA ARG A 54 -8.30 -7.00 10.56
C ARG A 54 -7.21 -7.40 9.56
N ARG A 55 -7.57 -7.38 8.28
CA ARG A 55 -6.74 -7.83 7.16
C ARG A 55 -6.48 -6.68 6.19
N VAL A 56 -5.27 -6.65 5.65
CA VAL A 56 -4.95 -5.84 4.47
C VAL A 56 -4.66 -6.78 3.30
N THR A 57 -5.31 -6.53 2.17
CA THR A 57 -5.13 -7.33 0.94
C THR A 57 -4.54 -6.44 -0.14
N VAL A 58 -3.28 -6.66 -0.48
CA VAL A 58 -2.64 -6.00 -1.63
C VAL A 58 -3.19 -6.61 -2.91
N TYR A 59 -3.74 -5.77 -3.80
CA TYR A 59 -4.29 -6.24 -5.09
C TYR A 59 -3.49 -5.71 -6.30
N ASN A 60 -2.73 -4.63 -6.14
CA ASN A 60 -1.89 -4.12 -7.22
C ASN A 60 -0.59 -3.52 -6.68
N VAL A 61 0.49 -3.71 -7.44
CA VAL A 61 1.79 -3.07 -7.22
C VAL A 61 2.24 -2.49 -8.56
N THR A 62 2.34 -1.18 -8.62
CA THR A 62 2.83 -0.45 -9.79
C THR A 62 4.24 0.05 -9.49
N TRP A 63 5.22 -0.31 -10.32
CA TRP A 63 6.62 0.14 -10.21
C TRP A 63 6.96 1.04 -11.41
N THR A 64 7.86 2.00 -11.22
CA THR A 64 8.19 3.05 -12.19
C THR A 64 9.11 2.60 -13.35
N GLY A 65 9.33 1.30 -13.57
CA GLY A 65 10.23 0.79 -14.61
C GLY A 65 9.71 -0.39 -15.40
#